data_AF-A0A359DEU3-F1
#
_entry.id   AF-A0A359DEU3-F1
#
_cell.length_a   1.000
_cell.length_b   1.000
_cell.length_c   1.000
_cell.angle_alpha   90.00
_cell.angle_beta   90.00
_cell.angle_gamma   90.00
#
_symmetry.space_group_name_H-M   'P 1'
#
loop_
_entity.id
_entity.type
_entity.pdbx_description
1 polymer ?
#
loop_
_entity_poly.entity_id
_entity_poly.type
_entity_poly.pdbx_seq_one_letter_code
_entity_poly.pdbx_strand_id
1 'polypeptide(L)'
;YAGYLYSLNYARERPQGRLPDGKDPTAPQVSIIEHTDVKRMLLAQKSYVEGAFDLGLYAARLFDDTETLETEAERKTALELLDLLTPIVKAWPSDYCLKANELAIQILGGHGYTREYPV
;
A
#
# COMPACT_ATOMS: atom_id res chain seq x y z
N TYR A 1 3.46 -4.24 1.57
CA TYR A 1 4.56 -3.63 0.82
C TYR A 1 4.94 -4.38 -0.46
N ALA A 2 5.22 -5.69 -0.42
CA ALA A 2 5.76 -6.42 -1.58
C ALA A 2 4.93 -6.27 -2.88
N GLY A 3 3.62 -6.56 -2.84
CA GLY A 3 2.75 -6.44 -4.03
C GLY A 3 2.69 -5.02 -4.60
N TYR A 4 2.67 -3.99 -3.74
CA TYR A 4 2.74 -2.59 -4.16
C TYR A 4 4.06 -2.28 -4.89
N LEU A 5 5.21 -2.62 -4.30
CA LEU A 5 6.51 -2.33 -4.92
C LEU A 5 6.69 -3.09 -6.24
N TYR A 6 6.21 -4.34 -6.30
CA TYR A 6 6.26 -5.14 -7.51
C TYR A 6 5.42 -4.53 -8.63
N SER A 7 4.14 -4.25 -8.36
CA SER A 7 3.22 -3.64 -9.33
C SER A 7 3.65 -2.23 -9.75
N LEU A 8 4.26 -1.45 -8.85
CA LEU A 8 4.88 -0.15 -9.17
C LEU A 8 6.01 -0.29 -10.19
N ASN A 9 6.92 -1.24 -9.99
CA ASN A 9 8.02 -1.47 -10.92
C ASN A 9 7.50 -1.98 -12.27
N TYR A 10 6.58 -2.94 -12.26
CA TYR A 10 5.91 -3.41 -13.46
C TYR A 10 5.24 -2.27 -14.25
N ALA A 11 4.54 -1.38 -13.54
CA ALA A 11 3.85 -0.25 -14.17
C ALA A 11 4.80 0.76 -14.85
N ARG A 12 6.02 0.93 -14.32
CA ARG A 12 7.05 1.78 -14.91
C ARG A 12 7.60 1.20 -16.21
N GLU A 13 7.72 -0.12 -16.28
CA GLU A 13 8.39 -0.82 -17.37
C GLU A 13 7.45 -1.26 -18.50
N ARG A 14 6.14 -1.41 -18.24
CA ARG A 14 5.19 -1.94 -19.22
C ARG A 14 4.67 -0.85 -20.18
N PRO A 15 5.11 -0.78 -21.45
CA PRO A 15 4.47 0.08 -22.45
C PRO A 15 3.12 -0.49 -22.86
N GLN A 16 2.07 0.31 -22.80
CA GLN A 16 0.75 -0.07 -23.32
C GLN A 16 -0.13 1.16 -23.52
N GLY A 17 -0.70 1.30 -24.73
CA GLY A 17 -1.66 2.35 -25.04
C GLY A 17 -1.04 3.75 -25.09
N ARG A 18 -1.90 4.76 -25.14
CA ARG A 18 -1.56 6.18 -25.28
C ARG A 18 -2.45 7.01 -24.36
N LEU A 19 -2.03 8.22 -24.06
CA LEU A 19 -2.80 9.12 -23.21
C LEU A 19 -4.11 9.56 -23.91
N PRO A 20 -5.15 9.97 -23.15
CA PRO A 20 -6.46 10.35 -23.72
C PRO A 20 -6.41 11.49 -24.75
N ASP A 21 -5.43 12.39 -24.62
CA ASP A 21 -5.13 13.50 -25.53
C ASP A 21 -4.30 13.07 -26.75
N GLY A 22 -3.55 11.97 -26.65
CA GLY A 22 -2.72 11.40 -27.70
C GLY A 22 -3.41 10.24 -28.45
N LYS A 23 -4.46 10.55 -29.24
CA LYS A 23 -5.20 9.51 -30.00
C LYS A 23 -4.51 9.03 -31.29
N ASP A 24 -3.37 9.62 -31.65
CA ASP A 24 -2.61 9.23 -32.85
C ASP A 24 -2.16 7.75 -32.75
N PRO A 25 -2.64 6.86 -33.63
CA PRO A 25 -2.27 5.44 -33.61
C PRO A 25 -0.80 5.18 -33.96
N THR A 26 -0.09 6.16 -34.49
CA THR A 26 1.33 6.07 -34.87
C THR A 26 2.28 6.55 -33.77
N ALA A 27 1.77 7.31 -32.80
CA ALA A 27 2.55 7.77 -31.65
C ALA A 27 3.09 6.58 -30.82
N PRO A 28 4.26 6.71 -30.16
CA PRO A 28 4.79 5.66 -29.31
C PRO A 28 3.84 5.35 -28.14
N GLN A 29 3.89 4.12 -27.64
CA GLN A 29 3.16 3.75 -26.44
C GLN A 29 3.82 4.39 -25.21
N VAL A 30 3.01 4.73 -24.21
CA VAL A 30 3.50 5.17 -22.90
C VAL A 30 3.50 4.01 -21.91
N SER A 31 4.38 4.06 -20.92
CA SER A 31 4.34 3.13 -19.79
C SER A 31 3.01 3.25 -19.06
N ILE A 32 2.47 2.14 -18.55
CA ILE A 32 1.13 2.15 -17.94
C ILE A 32 1.05 3.02 -16.69
N ILE A 33 2.18 3.28 -16.02
CA ILE A 33 2.23 4.24 -14.90
C ILE A 33 1.74 5.62 -15.31
N GLU A 34 1.76 6.00 -16.58
CA GLU A 34 1.27 7.31 -17.03
C GLU A 34 -0.25 7.42 -17.07
N HIS A 35 -0.97 6.30 -17.07
CA HIS A 35 -2.43 6.29 -17.08
C HIS A 35 -3.00 6.66 -15.72
N THR A 36 -4.02 7.53 -15.72
CA THR A 36 -4.62 8.09 -14.50
C THR A 36 -5.19 7.03 -13.57
N ASP A 37 -5.82 5.98 -14.12
CA ASP A 37 -6.37 4.90 -13.31
C ASP A 37 -5.28 4.03 -12.66
N VAL A 38 -4.16 3.79 -13.35
CA VAL A 38 -3.01 3.08 -12.77
C VAL A 38 -2.37 3.90 -11.65
N LYS A 39 -2.20 5.21 -11.84
CA LYS A 39 -1.74 6.13 -10.78
C LYS A 39 -2.68 6.09 -9.57
N ARG A 40 -3.99 6.11 -9.80
CA ARG A 40 -5.01 6.00 -8.74
C ARG A 40 -4.88 4.70 -7.95
N MET A 41 -4.73 3.56 -8.63
CA MET A 41 -4.55 2.26 -7.98
C MET A 41 -3.24 2.19 -7.19
N LEU A 42 -2.12 2.64 -7.76
CA LEU A 42 -0.81 2.69 -7.09
C LEU A 42 -0.83 3.58 -5.84
N LEU A 43 -1.49 4.75 -5.92
CA LEU A 43 -1.65 5.64 -4.77
C LEU A 43 -2.51 5.01 -3.68
N ALA A 44 -3.59 4.31 -4.04
CA ALA A 44 -4.39 3.57 -3.07
C ALA A 44 -3.57 2.48 -2.37
N GLN A 45 -2.82 1.67 -3.13
CA GLN A 45 -1.93 0.65 -2.58
C GLN A 45 -0.91 1.26 -1.61
N LYS A 46 -0.24 2.35 -2.03
CA LYS A 46 0.74 3.08 -1.20
C LYS A 46 0.09 3.51 0.11
N SER A 47 -1.00 4.26 0.06
CA SER A 47 -1.68 4.77 1.26
C SER A 47 -2.11 3.65 2.22
N TYR A 48 -2.55 2.50 1.70
CA TYR A 48 -2.92 1.36 2.54
C TYR A 48 -1.73 0.71 3.22
N VAL A 49 -0.66 0.42 2.47
CA VAL A 49 0.48 -0.34 3.01
C VAL A 49 1.40 0.49 3.88
N GLU A 50 1.62 1.77 3.55
CA GLU A 50 2.45 2.67 4.36
C GLU A 50 1.74 3.00 5.66
N GLY A 51 0.45 3.38 5.60
CA GLY A 51 -0.34 3.65 6.81
C GLY A 51 -0.48 2.44 7.73
N ALA A 52 -0.62 1.22 7.17
CA ALA A 52 -0.65 -0.02 7.94
C ALA A 52 0.68 -0.27 8.68
N PHE A 53 1.80 -0.04 8.00
CA PHE A 53 3.13 -0.25 8.57
C PHE A 53 3.43 0.77 9.67
N ASP A 54 3.15 2.05 9.43
CA ASP A 54 3.34 3.12 10.41
C ASP A 54 2.45 2.92 11.64
N LEU A 55 1.20 2.47 11.47
CA LEU A 55 0.32 2.13 12.59
C LEU A 55 0.91 1.01 13.47
N GLY A 56 1.51 0.00 12.85
CA GLY A 56 2.19 -1.09 13.57
C GLY A 56 3.41 -0.61 14.34
N LEU A 57 4.27 0.21 13.72
CA LEU A 57 5.43 0.82 14.39
C LEU A 57 5.00 1.74 15.53
N TYR A 58 3.92 2.49 15.34
CA TYR A 58 3.39 3.37 16.38
C TYR A 58 2.87 2.57 17.59
N ALA A 59 2.14 1.48 17.35
CA ALA A 59 1.69 0.59 18.42
C ALA A 59 2.88 -0.07 19.15
N ALA A 60 3.92 -0.49 18.43
CA ALA A 60 5.14 -1.03 19.06
C ALA A 60 5.83 0.01 19.95
N ARG A 61 5.94 1.26 19.49
CA ARG A 61 6.45 2.35 20.32
C ARG A 61 5.59 2.58 21.56
N LEU A 62 4.26 2.59 21.42
CA LEU A 62 3.36 2.77 22.57
C LEU A 62 3.54 1.67 23.61
N PHE A 63 3.80 0.44 23.18
CA PHE A 63 4.15 -0.66 24.08
C PHE A 63 5.48 -0.40 24.81
N ASP A 64 6.53 0.02 24.11
CA ASP A 64 7.80 0.38 24.77
C ASP A 64 7.60 1.55 25.75
N ASP A 65 6.76 2.52 25.40
CA ASP A 65 6.42 3.68 26.22
C ASP A 65 5.68 3.26 27.52
N THR A 66 5.00 2.10 27.58
CA THR A 66 4.39 1.60 28.83
C THR A 66 5.43 1.15 29.85
N GLU A 67 6.66 0.88 29.44
CA GLU A 67 7.73 0.41 30.32
C GLU A 67 8.82 1.47 30.53
N THR A 68 8.96 2.43 29.61
CA THR A 68 10.14 3.31 29.54
C THR A 68 9.89 4.78 29.85
N LEU A 69 8.64 5.27 29.79
CA LEU A 69 8.33 6.67 30.13
C LEU A 69 8.55 6.95 31.62
N GLU A 70 8.89 8.19 31.97
CA GLU A 70 9.34 8.57 33.30
C GLU A 70 8.23 8.45 34.35
N THR A 71 7.03 8.95 34.03
CA THR A 71 5.92 9.01 35.00
C THR A 71 4.90 7.88 34.80
N GLU A 72 4.31 7.44 35.90
CA GLU A 72 3.22 6.45 35.87
C GLU A 72 1.99 6.94 35.09
N ALA A 73 1.71 8.24 35.14
CA ALA A 73 0.61 8.85 34.41
C ALA A 73 0.81 8.72 32.89
N GLU A 74 2.01 8.98 32.39
CA GLU A 74 2.33 8.86 30.96
C GLU A 74 2.31 7.41 30.48
N ARG A 75 2.90 6.48 31.26
CA ARG A 75 2.84 5.04 30.96
C ARG A 75 1.40 4.53 30.86
N LYS A 76 0.53 5.00 31.78
CA LYS A 76 -0.90 4.67 31.76
C LYS A 76 -1.59 5.21 30.50
N THR A 77 -1.34 6.47 30.12
CA THR A 77 -1.92 7.03 28.88
C THR A 77 -1.44 6.29 27.63
N ALA A 78 -0.16 5.88 27.58
CA ALA A 78 0.36 5.07 26.49
C ALA A 78 -0.37 3.72 26.39
N LEU A 79 -0.57 3.04 27.53
CA LEU A 79 -1.31 1.78 27.60
C LEU A 79 -2.77 1.93 27.15
N GLU A 80 -3.48 2.96 27.64
CA GLU A 80 -4.88 3.21 27.25
C GLU A 80 -5.02 3.46 25.74
N LEU A 81 -4.07 4.19 25.13
CA LEU A 81 -4.07 4.40 23.69
C LEU A 81 -3.69 3.11 22.93
N LEU A 82 -2.73 2.34 23.43
CA LEU A 82 -2.37 1.05 22.84
C LEU A 82 -3.56 0.08 22.85
N ASP A 83 -4.31 0.00 23.94
CA ASP A 83 -5.51 -0.85 24.05
C ASP A 83 -6.57 -0.46 23.01
N LEU A 84 -6.76 0.85 22.78
CA LEU A 84 -7.66 1.35 21.75
C LEU A 84 -7.17 1.00 20.33
N LEU A 85 -5.87 1.11 20.07
CA LEU A 85 -5.30 0.93 18.72
C LEU A 85 -5.06 -0.53 18.35
N THR A 86 -4.82 -1.42 19.32
CA THR A 86 -4.57 -2.85 19.11
C THR A 86 -5.56 -3.53 18.16
N PRO A 87 -6.91 -3.38 18.31
CA PRO A 87 -7.85 -3.95 17.35
C PRO A 87 -7.74 -3.34 15.95
N ILE A 88 -7.35 -2.07 15.83
CA ILE A 88 -7.19 -1.37 14.55
C ILE A 88 -5.92 -1.84 13.83
N VAL A 89 -4.82 -2.02 14.57
CA VAL A 89 -3.56 -2.59 14.06
C VAL A 89 -3.79 -3.96 13.43
N LYS A 90 -4.74 -4.75 13.95
CA LYS A 90 -5.15 -6.00 13.30
C LYS A 90 -6.08 -5.76 12.10
N ALA A 91 -7.14 -4.98 12.29
CA ALA A 91 -8.25 -4.89 11.33
C ALA A 91 -7.84 -4.17 10.03
N TRP A 92 -7.12 -3.04 10.15
CA TRP A 92 -6.77 -2.25 8.98
C TRP A 92 -5.87 -3.01 7.99
N PRO A 93 -4.73 -3.61 8.40
CA PRO A 93 -3.89 -4.35 7.47
C PRO A 93 -4.60 -5.61 6.95
N SER A 94 -5.40 -6.31 7.78
CA SER A 94 -6.11 -7.51 7.32
C SER A 94 -7.08 -7.24 6.18
N ASP A 95 -7.66 -6.04 6.13
CA ASP A 95 -8.65 -5.71 5.11
C ASP A 95 -8.03 -4.95 3.94
N TYR A 96 -7.20 -3.94 4.23
CA TYR A 96 -6.70 -3.02 3.21
C TYR A 96 -5.42 -3.49 2.52
N CYS A 97 -4.57 -4.31 3.18
CA CYS A 97 -3.42 -4.89 2.48
C CYS A 97 -3.85 -6.00 1.52
N LEU A 98 -4.97 -6.70 1.78
CA LEU A 98 -5.57 -7.62 0.80
C LEU A 98 -6.09 -6.85 -0.42
N LYS A 99 -6.84 -5.76 -0.21
CA LYS A 99 -7.24 -4.86 -1.31
C LYS A 99 -6.05 -4.30 -2.08
N ALA A 100 -4.95 -3.98 -1.40
CA ALA A 100 -3.73 -3.55 -2.08
C ALA A 100 -3.14 -4.64 -2.98
N ASN A 101 -3.23 -5.92 -2.60
CA ASN A 101 -2.80 -7.03 -3.45
C ASN A 101 -3.77 -7.25 -4.62
N GLU A 102 -5.09 -7.11 -4.42
CA GLU A 102 -6.07 -7.14 -5.51
C GLU A 102 -5.76 -6.08 -6.58
N LEU A 103 -5.42 -4.86 -6.14
CA LEU A 103 -4.99 -3.79 -7.04
C LEU A 103 -3.65 -4.11 -7.73
N ALA A 104 -2.73 -4.82 -7.06
CA ALA A 104 -1.46 -5.24 -7.67
C ALA A 104 -1.73 -6.17 -8.85
N ILE A 105 -2.56 -7.19 -8.65
CA ILE A 105 -3.00 -8.13 -9.70
C ILE A 105 -3.62 -7.35 -10.86
N GLN A 106 -4.51 -6.40 -10.57
CA GLN A 106 -5.17 -5.59 -11.59
C GLN A 106 -4.20 -4.75 -12.42
N ILE A 107 -3.16 -4.18 -11.80
CA ILE A 107 -2.12 -3.39 -12.50
C ILE A 107 -1.32 -4.25 -13.48
N LEU A 108 -1.07 -5.53 -13.13
CA LEU A 108 -0.40 -6.47 -14.04
C LEU A 108 -1.31 -6.93 -15.19
N GLY A 109 -2.63 -6.71 -15.09
CA GLY A 109 -3.62 -7.20 -16.03
C GLY A 109 -3.61 -8.73 -16.09
N GLY A 110 -3.68 -9.30 -17.30
CA GLY A 110 -3.69 -10.75 -17.48
C GLY A 110 -2.47 -11.47 -16.88
N HIS A 111 -1.31 -10.81 -16.81
CA HIS A 111 -0.11 -11.39 -16.19
C HIS A 111 -0.28 -11.62 -14.69
N GLY A 112 -1.07 -10.78 -14.01
CA GLY A 112 -1.37 -10.91 -12.58
C GLY A 112 -2.19 -12.15 -12.23
N TYR A 113 -2.77 -12.84 -13.23
CA TYR A 113 -3.52 -14.10 -13.03
C TYR A 113 -2.68 -15.35 -13.34
N THR A 114 -1.39 -15.17 -13.62
CA THR A 114 -0.43 -16.26 -13.86
C THR A 114 0.39 -16.54 -12.61
N ARG A 115 1.03 -17.71 -12.53
CA ARG A 115 1.88 -18.09 -11.39
C ARG A 115 3.33 -17.62 -11.51
N GLU A 116 3.68 -16.93 -12.60
CA GLU A 116 5.04 -16.46 -12.86
C GLU A 116 5.38 -15.16 -12.12
N TYR A 117 4.36 -14.41 -11.69
CA TYR A 117 4.51 -13.11 -11.04
C TYR A 117 4.11 -13.22 -9.56
N PRO A 118 4.87 -12.64 -8.63
CA PRO A 118 4.66 -12.75 -7.19
C PRO A 118 3.67 -11.70 -6.65
N VAL A 119 2.48 -11.61 -7.25
CA VAL A 119 1.39 -10.72 -6.81
C VAL A 119 0.11 -11.49 -6.48
#